data_AF-A0A946PZ49-F1
#
_entry.id   AF-A0A946PZ49-F1
#
_cell.length_a   1.000
_cell.length_b   1.000
_cell.length_c   1.000
_cell.angle_alpha   90.00
_cell.angle_beta   90.00
_cell.angle_gamma   90.00
#
_symmetry.space_group_name_H-M   'P 1'
#
loop_
_entity.id
_entity.type
_entity.pdbx_description
1 polymer ?
#
loop_
_entity_poly.entity_id
_entity_poly.type
_entity_poly.pdbx_seq_one_letter_code
_entity_poly.pdbx_strand_id
1 'polypeptide(L)' 'MTTLNPVTVIPNDLVSGDKLGFKIIAVITAYDWAAYRGLTDWSDDEVASRGDKISEDIARALFYAPDAAGLPYRR' A
#
# COMPACT_ATOMS: atom_id res chain seq x y z
N MET A 1 17.38 13.88 -1.60
CA MET A 1 16.08 13.81 -2.27
C MET A 1 15.06 13.45 -1.21
N THR A 2 14.29 14.42 -0.76
CA THR A 2 13.26 14.24 0.28
C THR A 2 11.95 13.97 -0.45
N THR A 3 11.42 12.77 -0.31
CA THR A 3 10.06 12.45 -0.77
C THR A 3 9.11 13.30 0.08
N LEU A 4 8.33 14.19 -0.54
CA LEU A 4 7.33 15.00 0.16
C LEU A 4 6.28 14.05 0.77
N ASN A 5 5.93 14.28 2.03
CA ASN A 5 4.96 13.47 2.76
C ASN A 5 3.58 13.54 2.05
N PRO A 6 3.08 12.44 1.46
CA PRO A 6 1.92 12.48 0.57
C PRO A 6 0.61 12.92 1.21
N VAL A 7 0.48 12.85 2.54
CA VAL A 7 -0.78 13.19 3.24
C VAL A 7 -0.93 14.71 3.44
N THR A 8 0.17 15.45 3.34
CA THR A 8 0.19 16.91 3.56
C THR A 8 0.25 17.73 2.27
N VAL A 9 0.45 17.08 1.11
CA VAL A 9 0.51 17.80 -0.18
C VAL A 9 -0.92 18.06 -0.66
N ILE A 10 -1.36 19.31 -0.56
CA ILE A 10 -2.58 19.75 -1.24
C ILE A 10 -2.33 19.80 -2.76
N PRO A 11 -3.34 19.52 -3.61
CA PRO A 11 -3.13 19.46 -5.07
C PRO A 11 -2.50 20.70 -5.69
N ASN A 12 -2.69 21.88 -5.07
CA ASN A 12 -2.13 23.15 -5.52
C ASN A 12 -0.64 23.34 -5.18
N ASP A 13 -0.07 22.49 -4.31
CA ASP A 13 1.34 22.54 -3.93
C ASP A 13 2.22 21.67 -4.85
N LEU A 14 1.62 20.92 -5.76
CA LEU A 14 2.34 20.10 -6.72
C LEU A 14 3.02 20.98 -7.77
N VAL A 15 4.35 20.92 -7.81
CA VAL A 15 5.16 21.61 -8.83
C VAL A 15 5.77 20.61 -9.81
N SER A 16 6.12 21.10 -11.00
CA SER A 16 6.77 20.29 -12.02
C SER A 16 8.09 19.72 -11.48
N GLY A 17 8.18 18.39 -11.43
CA GLY A 17 9.35 17.66 -10.93
C GLY A 17 9.13 16.96 -9.58
N ASP A 18 8.00 17.21 -8.91
CA ASP A 18 7.65 16.51 -7.68
C ASP A 18 7.46 15.01 -7.90
N LYS A 19 7.83 14.23 -6.86
CA LYS A 19 7.70 12.77 -6.84
C LYS A 19 6.79 12.39 -5.68
N LEU A 20 5.65 11.79 -6.01
CA LEU A 20 4.74 11.20 -5.04
C LEU A 20 5.05 9.69 -4.94
N GLY A 21 5.49 9.28 -3.77
CA GLY A 21 5.75 7.88 -3.45
C GLY A 21 4.69 7.34 -2.51
N PHE A 22 4.33 6.07 -2.70
CA PHE A 22 3.65 5.28 -1.69
C PHE A 22 4.30 3.89 -1.65
N LYS A 23 4.08 3.18 -0.56
CA LYS A 23 4.49 1.79 -0.36
C LYS A 23 3.24 0.92 -0.32
N ILE A 24 3.31 -0.26 -0.91
CA ILE A 24 2.27 -1.28 -0.80
C ILE A 24 2.86 -2.50 -0.12
N ILE A 25 2.14 -3.07 0.86
CA ILE A 25 2.50 -4.33 1.52
C ILE A 25 1.35 -5.31 1.44
N ALA A 26 1.65 -6.61 1.45
CA ALA A 26 0.68 -7.67 1.68
C ALA A 26 0.79 -8.16 3.13
N VAL A 27 -0.34 -8.17 3.84
CA VAL A 27 -0.46 -8.65 5.22
C VAL A 27 -1.17 -9.99 5.18
N ILE A 28 -0.47 -11.03 5.62
CA ILE A 28 -0.95 -12.42 5.62
C ILE A 28 -1.33 -12.82 7.04
N THR A 29 -2.48 -13.48 7.19
CA THR A 29 -2.90 -14.13 8.43
C THR A 29 -3.00 -15.64 8.23
N ALA A 30 -3.45 -16.36 9.26
CA ALA A 30 -3.72 -17.79 9.16
C ALA A 30 -4.87 -18.14 8.20
N TYR A 31 -5.75 -17.19 7.86
CA TYR A 31 -7.00 -17.48 7.15
C TYR A 31 -7.19 -16.67 5.87
N ASP A 32 -6.54 -15.51 5.77
CA ASP A 32 -6.75 -14.56 4.68
C ASP A 32 -5.52 -13.67 4.48
N TRP A 33 -5.59 -12.82 3.47
CA TRP A 33 -4.61 -11.77 3.29
C TRP A 33 -5.25 -10.51 2.71
N ALA A 34 -4.62 -9.36 2.91
CA ALA A 34 -5.01 -8.10 2.28
C ALA A 34 -3.76 -7.31 1.92
N ALA A 35 -3.86 -6.45 0.91
CA ALA A 35 -2.81 -5.49 0.60
C ALA A 35 -3.23 -4.07 0.98
N TYR A 36 -2.26 -3.32 1.51
CA TYR A 36 -2.47 -1.97 2.00
C TYR A 36 -1.42 -1.05 1.39
N ARG A 37 -1.86 0.14 0.99
CA ARG A 37 -0.96 1.22 0.57
C ARG A 37 -0.85 2.26 1.68
N GLY A 38 0.36 2.80 1.84
CA GLY A 38 0.63 3.89 2.78
C GLY A 38 1.82 4.71 2.29
N LEU A 39 2.27 5.64 3.11
CA LEU A 39 3.36 6.54 2.72
C LEU A 39 4.68 5.78 2.60
N THR A 40 5.56 6.28 1.74
CA THR A 40 6.86 5.64 1.50
C THR A 40 7.72 5.53 2.76
N ASP A 41 7.57 6.44 3.71
CA ASP A 41 8.31 6.49 4.97
C ASP A 41 7.64 5.74 6.13
N TRP A 42 6.40 5.26 5.95
CA TRP A 42 5.72 4.45 6.97
C TRP A 42 6.37 3.07 7.11
N SER A 43 6.47 2.62 8.35
CA SER A 43 6.82 1.24 8.67
C SER A 43 5.76 0.27 8.14
N ASP A 44 6.12 -1.02 7.99
CA ASP A 44 5.14 -2.04 7.57
C ASP A 44 3.93 -2.10 8.50
N ASP A 45 4.14 -1.98 9.82
CA ASP A 45 3.06 -1.99 10.81
C ASP A 45 2.14 -0.77 10.69
N GLU A 46 2.68 0.40 10.38
CA GLU A 46 1.88 1.60 10.11
C GLU A 46 1.05 1.45 8.85
N VAL A 47 1.62 0.92 7.77
CA VAL A 47 0.87 0.65 6.54
C VAL A 47 -0.22 -0.40 6.79
N ALA A 48 0.07 -1.46 7.54
CA ALA A 48 -0.89 -2.52 7.86
C ALA A 48 -2.07 -2.04 8.71
N SER A 49 -1.82 -1.13 9.66
CA SER A 49 -2.82 -0.68 10.64
C SER A 49 -3.56 0.59 10.24
N ARG A 50 -2.93 1.47 9.46
CA ARG A 50 -3.45 2.81 9.12
C ARG A 50 -3.52 3.08 7.62
N GLY A 51 -2.97 2.19 6.79
CA GLY A 51 -2.98 2.33 5.33
C GLY A 51 -4.35 2.09 4.70
N ASP A 52 -4.48 2.50 3.46
CA ASP A 52 -5.66 2.22 2.65
C ASP A 52 -5.58 0.79 2.11
N LYS A 53 -6.60 -0.02 2.39
CA LYS A 53 -6.75 -1.31 1.72
C LYS A 53 -6.97 -1.10 0.22
N ILE A 54 -6.23 -1.82 -0.63
CA ILE A 54 -6.41 -1.75 -2.09
C ILE A 54 -7.39 -2.82 -2.58
N SER A 55 -7.85 -2.68 -3.83
CA SER A 55 -8.75 -3.68 -4.43
C SER A 55 -8.05 -5.03 -4.63
N GLU A 56 -8.86 -6.09 -4.60
CA GLU A 56 -8.39 -7.46 -4.82
C GLU A 56 -7.65 -7.62 -6.15
N ASP A 57 -8.20 -7.09 -7.24
CA ASP A 57 -7.60 -7.18 -8.57
C ASP A 57 -6.18 -6.58 -8.61
N ILE A 58 -5.98 -5.42 -7.97
CA ILE A 58 -4.67 -4.77 -7.90
C ILE A 58 -3.73 -5.58 -7.00
N ALA A 59 -4.23 -6.05 -5.85
CA ALA A 59 -3.43 -6.83 -4.90
C ALA A 59 -2.89 -8.11 -5.56
N ARG A 60 -3.73 -8.85 -6.28
CA ARG A 60 -3.35 -10.09 -6.97
C ARG A 60 -2.38 -9.85 -8.12
N ALA A 61 -2.49 -8.71 -8.81
CA ALA A 61 -1.53 -8.32 -9.85
C ALA A 61 -0.13 -8.02 -9.28
N LEU A 62 -0.04 -7.54 -8.04
CA LEU A 62 1.23 -7.18 -7.38
C LEU A 62 1.83 -8.34 -6.58
N PHE A 63 1.00 -9.16 -5.94
CA PHE A 63 1.42 -10.21 -5.01
C PHE A 63 0.85 -11.56 -5.43
N TYR A 64 1.65 -12.36 -6.15
CA TYR A 64 1.23 -13.70 -6.59
C TYR A 64 1.26 -14.75 -5.46
N ALA A 65 2.12 -14.55 -4.45
CA ALA A 65 2.44 -15.59 -3.46
C ALA A 65 1.23 -16.01 -2.58
N PRO A 66 0.40 -15.08 -2.07
CA PRO A 66 -0.76 -15.46 -1.25
C PRO A 66 -1.81 -16.25 -2.04
N ASP A 67 -2.03 -15.90 -3.30
CA ASP A 67 -2.91 -16.64 -4.21
C ASP A 67 -2.35 -18.04 -4.49
N ALA A 68 -1.04 -18.16 -4.72
CA ALA A 68 -0.37 -19.45 -4.88
C ALA A 68 -0.45 -20.32 -3.60
N ALA A 69 -0.54 -19.69 -2.42
CA ALA A 69 -0.76 -20.36 -1.15
C ALA A 69 -2.24 -20.74 -0.91
N GLY A 70 -3.15 -20.38 -1.82
CA GLY A 70 -4.58 -20.65 -1.69
C GLY A 70 -5.29 -19.80 -0.63
N LEU A 71 -4.67 -18.70 -0.19
CA LEU A 71 -5.27 -17.82 0.81
C LEU A 71 -6.29 -16.88 0.15
N PRO A 72 -7.51 -16.79 0.68
CA PRO A 72 -8.51 -15.86 0.15
C PRO A 72 -8.12 -14.41 0.44
N TYR A 73 -8.48 -13.52 -0.47
CA TYR A 73 -8.39 -12.08 -0.21
C TYR A 73 -9.45 -11.69 0.82
N ARG A 74 -9.04 -10.92 1.84
CA ARG A 74 -9.92 -10.40 2.88
C ARG A 74 -10.94 -9.47 2.25
N ARG A 75 -12.22 -9.61 2.61
CA ARG A 75 -13.28 -8.73 2.15
C ARG A 75 -13.26 -7.37 2.83
#